data_AF-A0A4P5ZIG3-F1
#
_entry.id   AF-A0A4P5ZIG3-F1
#
_cell.length_a   1.000
_cell.length_b   1.000
_cell.length_c   1.000
_cell.angle_alpha   90.00
_cell.angle_beta   90.00
_cell.angle_gamma   90.00
#
_symmetry.space_group_name_H-M   'P 1'
#
loop_
_entity.id
_entity.type
_entity.pdbx_description
1 polymer ?
#
loop_
_entity_poly.entity_id
_entity_poly.type
_entity_poly.pdbx_seq_one_letter_code
_entity_poly.pdbx_strand_id
1 'polypeptide(L)'
;MREMRAAGEGVIVVDQSPAALAQSIVDATNLKLMHRLPSPDDREYLGRAMCLTEGEAQLSGIFSPGEAFYYVPGWDTARRVATENFKNKSGVREQLETFFTDDDVIASMREFMEPDREQLILAFQAAISRLHDDIISLKKPLESNLPDVAKEGIKKEIKQKEEQKQRFEYEIQILSRKTGGN
;
A
#
# COMPACT_ATOMS: atom_id res chain seq x y z
N MET A 1 0.88 10.97 -2.26
CA MET A 1 1.46 9.74 -2.86
C MET A 1 2.99 9.67 -2.78
N ARG A 2 3.79 10.70 -3.17
CA ARG A 2 5.27 10.64 -3.01
C ARG A 2 5.72 10.41 -1.57
N GLU A 3 5.09 11.10 -0.63
CA GLU A 3 5.40 10.98 0.81
C GLU A 3 5.03 9.60 1.37
N MET A 4 3.90 9.03 0.93
CA MET A 4 3.44 7.68 1.33
C MET A 4 4.42 6.59 0.89
N ARG A 5 5.01 6.71 -0.32
CA ARG A 5 6.04 5.77 -0.79
C ARG A 5 7.30 5.79 0.07
N ALA A 6 7.70 6.96 0.58
CA ALA A 6 8.85 7.09 1.49
C ALA A 6 8.55 6.51 2.88
N ALA A 7 7.28 6.56 3.29
CA ALA A 7 6.81 6.00 4.56
C ALA A 7 6.69 4.46 4.56
N GLY A 8 6.75 3.81 3.38
CA GLY A 8 6.52 2.38 3.21
C GLY A 8 5.03 2.02 3.06
N GLU A 9 4.16 3.01 2.86
CA GLU A 9 2.72 2.84 2.74
C GLU A 9 2.29 2.63 1.28
N GLY A 10 1.40 1.66 1.06
CA GLY A 10 0.78 1.39 -0.23
C GLY A 10 -0.64 1.93 -0.29
N VAL A 11 -1.08 2.38 -1.47
CA VAL A 11 -2.47 2.76 -1.74
C VAL A 11 -2.97 1.98 -2.94
N ILE A 12 -4.16 1.38 -2.80
CA ILE A 12 -4.90 0.77 -3.89
C ILE A 12 -6.10 1.68 -4.17
N VAL A 13 -6.28 2.06 -5.43
CA VAL A 13 -7.44 2.83 -5.90
C VAL A 13 -8.24 1.91 -6.82
N VAL A 14 -9.52 1.74 -6.51
CA VAL A 14 -10.45 0.92 -7.30
C VAL A 14 -11.59 1.83 -7.75
N ASP A 15 -11.75 1.98 -9.06
CA ASP A 15 -12.76 2.86 -9.66
C ASP A 15 -13.32 2.23 -10.93
N GLN A 16 -14.59 2.49 -11.24
CA GLN A 16 -15.26 2.02 -12.45
C GLN A 16 -15.22 3.07 -13.59
N SER A 17 -14.88 4.32 -13.26
CA SER A 17 -14.86 5.49 -14.14
C SER A 17 -13.52 6.22 -14.01
N PRO A 18 -12.40 5.61 -14.43
CA PRO A 18 -11.07 6.20 -14.26
C PRO A 18 -10.92 7.59 -14.89
N ALA A 19 -11.66 7.95 -15.93
CA ALA A 19 -11.62 9.30 -16.52
C ALA A 19 -12.13 10.39 -15.56
N ALA A 20 -12.86 10.03 -14.50
CA ALA A 20 -13.27 10.95 -13.43
C ALA A 20 -12.18 11.12 -12.35
N LEU A 21 -11.14 10.28 -12.34
CA LEU A 21 -10.05 10.40 -11.39
C LEU A 21 -9.14 11.59 -11.74
N ALA A 22 -8.61 12.24 -10.70
CA ALA A 22 -7.59 13.26 -10.90
C ALA A 22 -6.34 12.62 -11.52
N GLN A 23 -5.78 13.26 -12.56
CA GLN A 23 -4.57 12.78 -13.26
C GLN A 23 -3.41 12.45 -12.31
N SER A 24 -3.25 13.23 -11.24
CA SER A 24 -2.21 13.02 -10.23
C SER A 24 -2.31 11.67 -9.52
N ILE A 25 -3.51 11.07 -9.41
CA ILE A 25 -3.72 9.73 -8.83
C ILE A 25 -3.25 8.67 -9.83
N VAL A 26 -3.63 8.81 -11.09
CA VAL A 26 -3.26 7.87 -12.16
C VAL A 26 -1.76 7.88 -12.42
N ASP A 27 -1.14 9.06 -12.44
CA ASP A 27 0.30 9.20 -12.63
C ASP A 27 1.09 8.68 -11.41
N ALA A 28 0.53 8.82 -10.21
CA ALA A 28 1.15 8.38 -8.97
C ALA A 28 0.88 6.91 -8.61
N THR A 29 0.10 6.17 -9.39
CA THR A 29 -0.06 4.72 -9.22
C THR A 29 0.95 3.99 -10.12
N ASN A 30 1.88 3.25 -9.51
CA ASN A 30 2.94 2.55 -10.25
C ASN A 30 2.37 1.37 -11.05
N LEU A 31 1.57 0.54 -10.38
CA LEU A 31 0.92 -0.61 -10.96
C LEU A 31 -0.49 -0.21 -11.40
N LYS A 32 -0.87 -0.59 -12.62
CA LYS A 32 -2.22 -0.40 -13.15
C LYS A 32 -2.79 -1.73 -13.62
N LEU A 33 -4.02 -2.01 -13.20
CA LEU A 33 -4.81 -3.15 -13.62
C LEU A 33 -6.11 -2.65 -14.24
N MET A 34 -6.27 -2.87 -15.53
CA MET A 34 -7.46 -2.46 -16.28
C MET A 34 -8.28 -3.70 -16.61
N HIS A 35 -9.34 -3.92 -15.82
CA HIS A 35 -10.38 -4.88 -16.14
C HIS A 35 -11.30 -4.34 -17.24
N ARG A 36 -12.49 -4.94 -17.39
CA ARG A 36 -13.48 -4.48 -18.34
C ARG A 36 -13.92 -3.04 -18.05
N LEU A 37 -13.75 -2.15 -19.03
CA LEU A 37 -14.26 -0.78 -19.00
C LEU A 37 -15.30 -0.55 -20.12
N PRO A 38 -16.59 -0.36 -19.79
CA PRO A 38 -17.66 -0.20 -20.78
C PRO A 38 -17.56 1.10 -21.59
N SER A 39 -17.07 2.17 -20.96
CA SER A 39 -16.98 3.51 -21.54
C SER A 39 -15.75 3.65 -22.45
N PRO A 40 -15.90 4.15 -23.69
CA PRO A 40 -14.77 4.49 -24.55
C PRO A 40 -13.80 5.48 -23.91
N ASP A 41 -14.31 6.51 -23.24
CA ASP A 41 -13.51 7.57 -22.64
C ASP A 41 -12.61 7.01 -21.53
N ASP A 42 -13.16 6.12 -20.69
CA ASP A 42 -12.41 5.44 -19.63
C ASP A 42 -11.32 4.51 -20.21
N ARG A 43 -11.64 3.83 -21.32
CA ARG A 43 -10.67 2.97 -22.02
C ARG A 43 -9.52 3.77 -22.61
N GLU A 44 -9.83 4.87 -23.27
CA GLU A 44 -8.82 5.74 -23.86
C GLU A 44 -7.94 6.37 -22.79
N TYR A 45 -8.56 6.91 -21.73
CA TYR A 45 -7.87 7.57 -20.64
C TYR A 45 -6.88 6.64 -19.94
N LEU A 46 -7.35 5.47 -19.47
CA LEU A 46 -6.50 4.53 -18.77
C LEU A 46 -5.55 3.79 -19.72
N GLY A 47 -5.98 3.50 -20.94
CA GLY A 47 -5.17 2.84 -21.96
C GLY A 47 -3.93 3.66 -22.34
N ARG A 48 -4.07 4.99 -22.50
CA ARG A 48 -2.94 5.91 -22.70
C ARG A 48 -1.95 5.86 -21.53
N ALA A 49 -2.45 5.84 -20.30
CA ALA A 49 -1.61 5.76 -19.09
C ALA A 49 -0.91 4.38 -18.91
N MET A 50 -1.30 3.39 -19.72
CA MET A 50 -0.79 2.02 -19.72
C MET A 50 -0.04 1.68 -21.03
N CYS A 51 0.22 2.68 -21.88
CA CYS A 51 0.91 2.53 -23.17
C CYS A 51 0.24 1.54 -24.14
N LEU A 52 -1.08 1.35 -24.02
CA LEU A 52 -1.86 0.54 -24.94
C LEU A 52 -2.09 1.28 -26.26
N THR A 53 -2.13 0.51 -27.35
CA THR A 53 -2.70 0.99 -28.61
C THR A 53 -4.22 1.16 -28.50
N GLU A 54 -4.81 1.93 -29.41
CA GLU A 54 -6.27 2.12 -29.44
C GLU A 54 -7.01 0.77 -29.58
N GLY A 55 -6.53 -0.11 -30.45
CA GLY A 55 -7.11 -1.45 -30.65
C GLY A 55 -7.06 -2.30 -29.38
N GLU A 56 -5.92 -2.29 -28.67
CA GLU A 56 -5.79 -3.00 -27.39
C GLU A 56 -6.71 -2.40 -26.33
N ALA A 57 -6.75 -1.07 -26.21
CA ALA A 57 -7.65 -0.40 -25.29
C ALA A 57 -9.10 -0.80 -25.56
N GLN A 58 -9.54 -0.84 -26.82
CA GLN A 58 -10.89 -1.28 -27.20
C GLN A 58 -11.22 -2.72 -26.78
N LEU A 59 -10.24 -3.65 -26.83
CA LEU A 59 -10.45 -5.04 -26.39
C LEU A 59 -10.90 -5.14 -24.93
N SER A 60 -10.47 -4.22 -24.07
CA SER A 60 -10.89 -4.23 -22.66
C SER A 60 -12.42 -4.11 -22.50
N GLY A 61 -13.14 -3.51 -23.46
CA GLY A 61 -14.60 -3.34 -23.38
C GLY A 61 -15.38 -4.66 -23.37
N ILE A 62 -14.75 -5.75 -23.86
CA ILE A 62 -15.36 -7.08 -24.00
C ILE A 62 -14.71 -8.14 -23.10
N PHE A 63 -13.84 -7.74 -22.17
CA PHE A 63 -13.20 -8.66 -21.23
C PHE A 63 -14.22 -9.44 -20.38
N SER A 64 -13.98 -10.73 -20.26
CA SER A 64 -14.67 -11.60 -19.32
C SER A 64 -14.17 -11.34 -17.89
N PRO A 65 -14.97 -11.68 -16.86
CA PRO A 65 -14.49 -11.59 -15.48
C PRO A 65 -13.17 -12.34 -15.28
N GLY A 66 -12.19 -11.67 -14.69
CA GLY A 66 -10.82 -12.18 -14.51
C GLY A 66 -9.83 -11.74 -15.60
N GLU A 67 -10.30 -11.28 -16.76
CA GLU A 67 -9.40 -10.71 -17.78
C GLU A 67 -9.04 -9.26 -17.46
N ALA A 68 -7.79 -8.89 -17.73
CA ALA A 68 -7.29 -7.53 -17.53
C ALA A 68 -6.08 -7.21 -18.41
N PHE A 69 -5.76 -5.93 -18.53
CA PHE A 69 -4.41 -5.48 -18.83
C PHE A 69 -3.66 -5.18 -17.53
N TYR A 70 -2.40 -5.55 -17.47
CA TYR A 70 -1.49 -5.35 -16.36
C TYR A 70 -0.28 -4.52 -16.82
N TYR A 71 -0.02 -3.43 -16.12
CA TYR A 71 1.10 -2.53 -16.41
C TYR A 71 1.89 -2.22 -15.14
N VAL A 72 3.21 -2.16 -15.30
CA VAL A 72 4.16 -1.64 -14.31
C VAL A 72 5.18 -0.73 -15.00
N PRO A 73 5.80 0.22 -14.27
CA PRO A 73 6.70 1.19 -14.89
C PRO A 73 7.93 0.50 -15.49
N GLY A 74 8.36 0.97 -16.66
CA GLY A 74 9.49 0.41 -17.40
C GLY A 74 9.11 -0.65 -18.43
N TRP A 75 7.83 -1.02 -18.54
CA TRP A 75 7.32 -1.78 -19.67
C TRP A 75 7.04 -0.85 -20.86
N ASP A 76 7.22 -1.40 -22.05
CA ASP A 76 6.90 -0.76 -23.33
C ASP A 76 5.38 -0.66 -23.56
N THR A 77 4.64 -1.68 -23.14
CA THR A 77 3.17 -1.71 -23.16
C THR A 77 2.64 -2.61 -22.04
N ALA A 78 1.38 -2.42 -21.67
CA ALA A 78 0.70 -3.33 -20.77
C ALA A 78 0.52 -4.72 -21.39
N ARG A 79 0.50 -5.75 -20.54
CA ARG A 79 0.28 -7.13 -20.97
C ARG A 79 -1.12 -7.57 -20.62
N ARG A 80 -1.78 -8.29 -21.53
CA ARG A 80 -3.04 -8.96 -21.22
C ARG A 80 -2.78 -10.13 -20.28
N VAL A 81 -3.59 -10.22 -19.24
CA VAL A 81 -3.56 -11.29 -18.24
C VAL A 81 -4.97 -11.83 -18.05
N ALA A 82 -5.06 -13.07 -17.60
CA ALA A 82 -6.30 -13.68 -17.14
C ALA A 82 -6.06 -14.25 -15.74
N THR A 83 -6.93 -13.88 -14.80
CA THR A 83 -6.94 -14.38 -13.44
C THR A 83 -8.11 -15.32 -13.24
N GLU A 84 -8.13 -16.00 -12.10
CA GLU A 84 -9.26 -16.81 -11.72
C GLU A 84 -10.51 -15.94 -11.54
N ASN A 85 -11.65 -16.42 -12.05
CA ASN A 85 -12.93 -15.76 -11.81
C ASN A 85 -13.39 -16.04 -10.37
N PHE A 86 -12.97 -15.19 -9.43
CA PHE A 86 -13.30 -15.32 -8.01
C PHE A 86 -14.81 -15.30 -7.74
N LYS A 87 -15.63 -14.67 -8.59
CA LYS A 87 -17.09 -14.70 -8.45
C LYS A 87 -17.67 -16.10 -8.62
N ASN A 88 -16.98 -17.00 -9.32
CA ASN A 88 -17.41 -18.38 -9.52
C ASN A 88 -16.84 -19.34 -8.47
N LYS A 89 -16.02 -18.86 -7.53
CA LYS A 89 -15.57 -19.72 -6.42
C LYS A 89 -16.74 -20.01 -5.49
N SER A 90 -16.86 -21.28 -5.12
CA SER A 90 -17.80 -21.74 -4.09
C SER A 90 -17.62 -20.93 -2.81
N GLY A 91 -18.71 -20.41 -2.26
CA GLY A 91 -18.72 -19.59 -1.04
C GLY A 91 -18.60 -18.08 -1.31
N VAL A 92 -17.95 -17.66 -2.41
CA VAL A 92 -17.82 -16.23 -2.75
C VAL A 92 -19.11 -15.71 -3.37
N ARG A 93 -19.72 -16.49 -4.27
CA ARG A 93 -20.96 -16.08 -4.93
C ARG A 93 -22.10 -15.87 -3.94
N GLU A 94 -22.25 -16.81 -3.01
CA GLU A 94 -23.26 -16.80 -1.97
C GLU A 94 -23.05 -15.61 -1.02
N GLN A 95 -21.80 -15.28 -0.70
CA GLN A 95 -21.45 -14.08 0.06
C GLN A 95 -21.80 -12.79 -0.69
N LEU A 96 -21.50 -12.70 -1.99
CA LEU A 96 -21.84 -11.51 -2.80
C LEU A 96 -23.35 -11.29 -2.98
N GLU A 97 -24.14 -12.35 -2.87
CA GLU A 97 -25.61 -12.30 -2.92
C GLU A 97 -26.23 -11.99 -1.53
N THR A 98 -25.44 -12.02 -0.46
CA THR A 98 -25.87 -11.72 0.91
C THR A 98 -25.62 -10.24 1.23
N PHE A 99 -26.62 -9.54 1.76
CA PHE A 99 -26.44 -8.18 2.26
C PHE A 99 -25.60 -8.21 3.54
N PHE A 100 -24.50 -7.47 3.55
CA PHE A 100 -23.72 -7.22 4.76
C PHE A 100 -24.19 -5.91 5.40
N THR A 101 -24.42 -5.94 6.71
CA THR A 101 -24.59 -4.71 7.50
C THR A 101 -23.24 -4.07 7.79
N ASP A 102 -23.24 -2.79 8.17
CA ASP A 102 -22.01 -2.11 8.59
C ASP A 102 -21.31 -2.86 9.75
N ASP A 103 -22.09 -3.44 10.67
CA ASP A 103 -21.57 -4.26 11.77
C ASP A 103 -20.89 -5.54 11.29
N ASP A 104 -21.46 -6.21 10.27
CA ASP A 104 -20.86 -7.41 9.67
C ASP A 104 -19.53 -7.06 8.98
N VAL A 105 -19.48 -5.92 8.28
CA VAL A 105 -18.25 -5.43 7.65
C VAL A 105 -17.20 -5.07 8.70
N ILE A 106 -17.59 -4.38 9.77
CA ILE A 106 -16.68 -4.02 10.87
C ILE A 106 -16.12 -5.29 11.53
N ALA A 107 -16.96 -6.29 11.79
CA ALA A 107 -16.55 -7.56 12.39
C ALA A 107 -15.57 -8.31 11.47
N SER A 108 -15.90 -8.43 10.18
CA SER A 108 -15.05 -9.09 9.19
C SER A 108 -13.71 -8.36 8.99
N MET A 109 -13.73 -7.04 8.89
CA MET A 109 -12.51 -6.22 8.77
C MET A 109 -11.65 -6.32 10.02
N ARG A 110 -12.26 -6.40 11.21
CA ARG A 110 -11.51 -6.66 12.44
C ARG A 110 -10.79 -7.99 12.34
N GLU A 111 -11.50 -9.09 12.07
CA GLU A 111 -10.88 -10.43 11.95
C GLU A 111 -9.79 -10.49 10.88
N PHE A 112 -9.98 -9.81 9.75
CA PHE A 112 -8.96 -9.71 8.70
C PHE A 112 -7.71 -8.95 9.17
N MET A 113 -7.90 -7.85 9.91
CA MET A 113 -6.81 -6.97 10.35
C MET A 113 -6.09 -7.47 11.60
N GLU A 114 -6.73 -8.24 12.48
CA GLU A 114 -6.15 -8.70 13.77
C GLU A 114 -4.81 -9.44 13.60
N PRO A 115 -4.67 -10.45 12.71
CA PRO A 115 -3.41 -11.18 12.54
C PRO A 115 -2.28 -10.27 12.04
N ASP A 116 -2.57 -9.40 11.09
CA ASP A 116 -1.59 -8.46 10.53
C ASP A 116 -1.23 -7.39 11.58
N ARG A 117 -2.19 -6.94 12.39
CA ARG A 117 -1.98 -5.95 13.45
C ARG A 117 -1.04 -6.47 14.52
N GLU A 118 -1.23 -7.69 15.00
CA GLU A 118 -0.33 -8.29 16.00
C GLU A 118 1.08 -8.45 15.44
N GLN A 119 1.21 -8.95 14.20
CA GLN A 119 2.51 -9.09 13.54
C GLN A 119 3.21 -7.74 13.34
N LEU A 120 2.47 -6.70 12.93
CA LEU A 120 3.00 -5.34 12.77
C LEU A 120 3.47 -4.76 14.11
N ILE A 121 2.69 -4.93 15.18
CA ILE A 121 3.10 -4.50 16.53
C ILE A 121 4.40 -5.20 16.94
N LEU A 122 4.49 -6.52 16.76
CA LEU A 122 5.70 -7.29 17.07
C LEU A 122 6.90 -6.84 16.23
N ALA A 123 6.69 -6.57 14.95
CA ALA A 123 7.72 -6.07 14.05
C ALA A 123 8.24 -4.68 14.48
N PHE A 124 7.35 -3.76 14.83
CA PHE A 124 7.73 -2.44 15.36
C PHE A 124 8.45 -2.55 16.72
N GLN A 125 7.98 -3.41 17.63
CA GLN A 125 8.66 -3.66 18.90
C GLN A 125 10.07 -4.19 18.69
N ALA A 126 10.26 -5.16 17.79
CA ALA A 126 11.58 -5.68 17.45
C ALA A 126 12.49 -4.60 16.83
N ALA A 127 11.94 -3.74 15.96
CA ALA A 127 12.68 -2.63 15.37
C ALA A 127 13.09 -1.58 16.43
N ILE A 128 12.21 -1.27 17.38
CA ILE A 128 12.49 -0.37 18.50
C ILE A 128 13.63 -0.93 19.37
N SER A 129 13.62 -2.23 19.69
CA SER A 129 14.70 -2.85 20.46
C SER A 129 16.05 -2.74 19.75
N ARG A 130 16.09 -2.99 18.43
CA ARG A 130 17.33 -2.81 17.62
C ARG A 130 17.80 -1.36 17.61
N LEU A 131 16.89 -0.40 17.42
CA LEU A 131 17.22 1.03 17.47
C LEU A 131 17.75 1.43 18.85
N HIS A 132 17.20 0.86 19.92
CA HIS A 132 17.67 1.11 21.28
C HIS A 132 19.12 0.63 21.48
N ASP A 133 19.43 -0.60 21.06
CA ASP A 133 20.77 -1.17 21.13
C ASP A 133 21.77 -0.36 20.28
N ASP A 134 21.38 0.05 19.07
CA ASP A 134 22.17 0.91 18.19
C ASP A 134 22.48 2.26 18.85
N ILE A 135 21.47 2.92 19.44
CA ILE A 135 21.64 4.21 20.11
C ILE A 135 22.59 4.07 21.30
N ILE A 136 22.47 2.99 22.10
CA ILE A 136 23.40 2.71 23.20
C ILE A 136 24.83 2.53 22.65
N SER A 137 24.99 1.76 21.59
CA SER A 137 26.29 1.53 20.96
C SER A 137 26.92 2.83 20.45
N LEU A 138 26.13 3.71 19.81
CA LEU A 138 26.57 5.01 19.31
C LEU A 138 26.87 6.04 20.42
N LYS A 139 26.28 5.89 21.60
CA LYS A 139 26.57 6.76 22.77
C LYS A 139 27.92 6.41 23.43
N LYS A 140 28.39 5.15 23.37
CA LYS A 140 29.67 4.73 23.99
C LYS A 140 30.89 5.54 23.50
N PRO A 141 31.11 5.78 22.19
CA PRO A 141 32.26 6.54 21.72
C PRO A 141 32.22 8.03 22.13
N LEU A 142 31.03 8.61 22.32
CA LEU A 142 30.88 10.01 22.75
C LEU A 142 31.44 10.27 24.16
N GLU A 143 31.53 9.23 24.99
CA GLU A 143 32.13 9.27 26.33
C GLU A 143 33.68 9.23 26.29
N SER A 144 34.25 8.92 25.12
CA SER A 144 35.70 8.91 24.89
C SER A 144 36.20 10.19 24.21
N ASN A 145 37.51 10.43 24.25
CA ASN A 145 38.14 11.69 23.81
C ASN A 145 38.23 11.83 22.26
N LEU A 146 37.08 11.75 21.58
CA LEU A 146 36.96 11.87 20.12
C LEU A 146 37.06 13.34 19.63
N PRO A 147 37.52 13.56 18.38
CA PRO A 147 37.44 14.87 17.71
C PRO A 147 35.99 15.38 17.57
N ASP A 148 35.79 16.70 17.64
CA ASP A 148 34.45 17.31 17.67
C ASP A 148 33.60 17.03 16.42
N VAL A 149 34.22 16.98 15.24
CA VAL A 149 33.53 16.67 13.97
C VAL A 149 32.95 15.25 13.98
N ALA A 150 33.68 14.29 14.57
CA ALA A 150 33.20 12.90 14.70
C ALA A 150 32.05 12.82 15.72
N LYS A 151 32.14 13.57 16.83
CA LYS A 151 31.06 13.67 17.82
C LYS A 151 29.79 14.26 17.23
N GLU A 152 29.90 15.26 16.35
CA GLU A 152 28.74 15.90 15.71
C GLU A 152 28.02 14.98 14.71
N GLY A 153 28.78 14.21 13.91
CA GLY A 153 28.21 13.17 13.04
C GLY A 153 27.43 12.11 13.81
N ILE A 154 28.01 11.59 14.90
CA ILE A 154 27.37 10.59 15.76
C ILE A 154 26.11 11.16 16.44
N LYS A 155 26.15 12.40 16.94
CA LYS A 155 24.97 13.07 17.52
C LYS A 155 23.82 13.20 16.52
N LYS A 156 24.13 13.53 15.26
CA LYS A 156 23.13 13.62 14.20
C LYS A 156 22.50 12.27 13.90
N GLU A 157 23.30 11.20 13.85
CA GLU A 157 22.81 9.84 13.64
C GLU A 157 21.93 9.35 14.82
N ILE A 158 22.35 9.61 16.07
CA ILE A 158 21.55 9.31 17.26
C ILE A 158 20.19 10.02 17.17
N LYS A 159 20.17 11.30 16.82
CA LYS A 159 18.94 12.08 16.68
C LYS A 159 17.98 11.45 15.67
N GLN A 160 18.49 11.05 14.50
CA GLN A 160 17.68 10.40 13.47
C GLN A 160 17.10 9.06 13.94
N LYS A 161 17.89 8.25 14.65
CA LYS A 161 17.42 6.98 15.23
C LYS A 161 16.41 7.19 16.35
N GLU A 162 16.57 8.23 17.17
CA GLU A 162 15.59 8.61 18.22
C GLU A 162 14.25 9.06 17.61
N GLU A 163 14.28 9.88 16.55
CA GLU A 163 13.09 10.27 15.78
C GLU A 163 12.38 9.05 15.16
N GLN A 164 13.15 8.13 14.57
CA GLN A 164 12.61 6.89 14.01
C GLN A 164 11.97 5.99 15.09
N LYS A 165 12.60 5.89 16.28
CA LYS A 165 12.07 5.15 17.42
C LYS A 165 10.73 5.74 17.88
N GLN A 166 10.65 7.06 18.04
CA GLN A 166 9.41 7.77 18.43
C GLN A 166 8.29 7.52 17.41
N ARG A 167 8.61 7.52 16.11
CA ARG A 167 7.64 7.17 15.06
C ARG A 167 7.09 5.77 15.26
N PHE A 168 7.92 4.76 15.46
CA PHE A 168 7.45 3.38 15.68
C PHE A 168 6.63 3.22 16.97
N GLU A 169 6.99 3.93 18.05
CA GLU A 169 6.20 3.96 19.28
C GLU A 169 4.79 4.56 19.03
N TYR A 170 4.70 5.59 18.21
CA TYR A 170 3.42 6.18 17.78
C TYR A 170 2.57 5.21 16.94
N GLU A 171 3.18 4.49 16.00
CA GLU A 171 2.46 3.47 15.21
C GLU A 171 1.90 2.35 16.10
N ILE A 172 2.69 1.85 17.06
CA ILE A 172 2.20 0.88 18.04
C ILE A 172 1.03 1.45 18.82
N GLN A 173 1.06 2.73 19.20
CA GLN A 173 -0.06 3.35 19.91
C GLN A 173 -1.34 3.37 19.06
N ILE A 174 -1.24 3.68 17.75
CA ILE A 174 -2.37 3.62 16.83
C ILE A 174 -2.90 2.18 16.72
N LEU A 175 -2.02 1.21 16.49
CA LEU A 175 -2.38 -0.19 16.34
C LEU A 175 -2.93 -0.81 17.64
N SER A 176 -2.53 -0.28 18.80
CA SER A 176 -2.98 -0.76 20.12
C SER A 176 -4.30 -0.12 20.57
N ARG A 177 -4.72 0.99 19.95
CA ARG A 177 -6.06 1.53 20.19
C ARG A 177 -7.06 0.56 19.57
N LYS A 178 -7.79 -0.18 20.40
CA LYS A 178 -8.99 -0.89 19.95
C LYS A 178 -9.84 0.14 19.18
N THR A 179 -10.23 -0.19 17.96
CA THR A 179 -11.37 0.45 17.30
C THR A 179 -12.61 0.15 18.13
N GLY A 180 -12.79 0.90 19.23
CA GLY A 180 -14.11 1.16 19.80
C GLY A 180 -14.81 2.05 18.78
N GLY A 181 -15.95 1.65 18.24
CA GLY A 181 -17.13 1.31 19.04
C GLY A 181 -17.90 2.61 19.24
N ASN A 182 -18.69 2.95 18.22
CA ASN A 182 -19.95 3.65 18.29
C ASN A 182 -20.85 3.02 17.23
#